data_AF-A0A954NLZ4-F1
#
_entry.id   AF-A0A954NLZ4-F1
#
_cell.length_a   1.000
_cell.length_b   1.000
_cell.length_c   1.000
_cell.angle_alpha   90.00
_cell.angle_beta   90.00
_cell.angle_gamma   90.00
#
_symmetry.space_group_name_H-M   'P 1'
#
loop_
_entity.id
_entity.type
_entity.pdbx_description
1 polymer ?
#
loop_
_entity_poly.entity_id
_entity_poly.type
_entity_poly.pdbx_seq_one_letter_code
_entity_poly.pdbx_strand_id
1 'polypeptide(L)'
;QPGTLAEQRALRDASEIYSLNPAQDEDFKEFIDATGKAGDTLGGIVEVRVEGLPFGLGTHAQWDRKLDGLIARAVMAVQAIKGVEIGLGFEAARRKGSEVHDPIHYTESQHDSPNLGFTRPTNNAGGLEAGMTNGQPLVVRAAMKPISTLRKPLASINLESKQPEEAEYERSDV
;
A
#
# COMPACT_ATOMS: atom_id res chain seq x y z
N GLN A 1 -7.32 6.56 -9.14
CA GLN A 1 -7.84 7.57 -10.10
C GLN A 1 -6.74 7.93 -11.09
N PRO A 2 -7.01 7.97 -12.41
CA PRO A 2 -6.10 8.59 -13.37
C PRO A 2 -5.82 10.06 -13.00
N GLY A 3 -4.69 10.59 -13.43
CA GLY A 3 -4.30 11.98 -13.18
C GLY A 3 -2.85 12.13 -12.75
N THR A 4 -2.40 13.38 -12.73
CA THR A 4 -1.10 13.80 -12.20
C THR A 4 -1.04 13.63 -10.69
N LEU A 5 0.16 13.54 -10.13
CA LEU A 5 0.34 13.48 -8.67
C LEU A 5 -0.25 14.70 -7.95
N ALA A 6 -0.21 15.89 -8.57
CA ALA A 6 -0.79 17.10 -8.00
C ALA A 6 -2.32 17.01 -7.89
N GLU A 7 -2.98 16.53 -8.95
CA GLU A 7 -4.43 16.29 -8.95
C GLU A 7 -4.82 15.20 -7.94
N GLN A 8 -4.07 14.10 -7.89
CA GLN A 8 -4.30 13.04 -6.91
C GLN A 8 -4.13 13.54 -5.46
N ARG A 9 -3.12 14.36 -5.20
CA ARG A 9 -2.94 14.99 -3.88
C ARG A 9 -4.07 15.93 -3.53
N ALA A 10 -4.54 16.75 -4.47
CA ALA A 10 -5.67 17.63 -4.25
C ALA A 10 -6.95 16.85 -3.92
N LEU A 11 -7.22 15.75 -4.63
CA LEU A 11 -8.34 14.85 -4.31
C LEU A 11 -8.20 14.23 -2.92
N ARG A 12 -7.01 13.71 -2.59
CA ARG A 12 -6.72 13.14 -1.26
C ARG A 12 -6.94 14.16 -0.15
N ASP A 13 -6.42 15.38 -0.33
CA ASP A 13 -6.47 16.43 0.71
C ASP A 13 -7.88 17.02 0.87
N ALA A 14 -8.73 16.87 -0.15
CA ALA A 14 -10.14 17.20 -0.07
C ALA A 14 -11.00 16.08 0.55
N SER A 15 -10.45 14.87 0.71
CA SER A 15 -11.15 13.73 1.28
C SER A 15 -10.96 13.67 2.79
N GLU A 16 -12.04 13.47 3.54
CA GLU A 16 -12.02 13.32 4.99
C GLU A 16 -11.31 12.02 5.42
N ILE A 17 -11.29 11.01 4.55
CA ILE A 17 -10.66 9.71 4.77
C ILE A 17 -9.39 9.52 3.93
N TYR A 18 -8.84 10.60 3.36
CA TYR A 18 -7.64 10.58 2.52
C TYR A 18 -7.75 9.65 1.29
N SER A 19 -8.95 9.50 0.73
CA SER A 19 -9.19 8.72 -0.48
C SER A 19 -8.94 9.55 -1.74
N LEU A 20 -8.76 8.89 -2.89
CA LEU A 20 -8.77 9.57 -4.20
C LEU A 20 -10.19 9.74 -4.76
N ASN A 21 -11.24 9.44 -4.00
CA ASN A 21 -12.62 9.56 -4.45
C ASN A 21 -13.50 10.24 -3.38
N PRO A 22 -13.34 11.57 -3.19
CA PRO A 22 -14.10 12.30 -2.17
C PRO A 22 -15.63 12.16 -2.27
N ALA A 23 -16.15 11.85 -3.46
CA ALA A 23 -17.57 11.62 -3.68
C ALA A 23 -18.13 10.39 -2.92
N GLN A 24 -17.27 9.50 -2.42
CA GLN A 24 -17.66 8.34 -1.62
C GLN A 24 -17.44 8.54 -0.12
N ASP A 25 -16.93 9.70 0.31
CA ASP A 25 -16.56 9.89 1.70
C ASP A 25 -17.73 9.73 2.66
N GLU A 26 -18.93 10.20 2.30
CA GLU A 26 -20.13 10.02 3.12
C GLU A 26 -20.51 8.53 3.27
N ASP A 27 -20.47 7.74 2.20
CA ASP A 27 -20.75 6.30 2.27
C ASP A 27 -19.76 5.58 3.21
N PHE A 28 -18.47 5.93 3.13
CA PHE A 28 -17.44 5.38 4.01
C PHE A 28 -17.60 5.86 5.45
N LYS A 29 -17.95 7.13 5.67
CA LYS A 29 -18.21 7.68 7.01
C LYS A 29 -19.39 6.98 7.67
N GLU A 30 -20.50 6.79 6.94
CA GLU A 30 -21.65 6.04 7.45
C GLU A 30 -21.26 4.60 7.82
N PHE A 31 -20.43 3.94 7.02
CA PHE A 31 -19.93 2.60 7.29
C PHE A 31 -19.01 2.54 8.53
N ILE A 32 -18.08 3.49 8.66
CA ILE A 32 -17.19 3.64 9.83
C ILE A 32 -18.03 3.88 11.09
N ASP A 33 -18.96 4.83 11.06
CA ASP A 33 -19.84 5.16 12.16
C ASP A 33 -20.72 3.98 12.59
N ALA A 34 -21.30 3.25 11.62
CA ALA A 34 -22.10 2.07 11.89
C ALA A 34 -21.27 0.97 12.55
N THR A 35 -20.03 0.78 12.10
CA THR A 35 -19.11 -0.22 12.66
C THR A 35 -18.70 0.14 14.09
N GLY A 36 -18.39 1.42 14.34
CA GLY A 36 -18.07 1.91 15.68
C GLY A 36 -19.26 1.84 16.64
N LYS A 37 -20.49 2.10 16.17
CA LYS A 37 -21.72 1.92 16.96
C LYS A 37 -21.98 0.45 17.30
N ALA A 38 -21.57 -0.48 16.43
CA ALA A 38 -21.63 -1.92 16.69
C ALA A 38 -20.53 -2.41 17.65
N GLY A 39 -19.59 -1.53 18.05
CA GLY A 39 -18.48 -1.85 18.93
C GLY A 39 -17.35 -2.63 18.24
N ASP A 40 -17.31 -2.58 16.92
CA ASP A 40 -16.31 -3.24 16.08
C ASP A 40 -15.28 -2.23 15.54
N THR A 41 -14.24 -2.70 14.85
CA THR A 41 -13.17 -1.86 14.27
C THR A 41 -12.90 -2.23 12.82
N LEU A 42 -12.38 -1.27 12.06
CA LEU A 42 -12.03 -1.46 10.65
C LEU A 42 -10.52 -1.39 10.44
N GLY A 43 -10.08 -2.02 9.36
CA GLY A 43 -8.76 -1.86 8.80
C GLY A 43 -8.85 -1.25 7.42
N GLY A 44 -7.85 -1.48 6.58
CA GLY A 44 -7.89 -1.01 5.21
C GLY A 44 -6.59 -1.26 4.46
N ILE A 45 -6.55 -0.77 3.23
CA ILE A 45 -5.35 -0.77 2.40
C ILE A 45 -5.01 0.68 2.11
N VAL A 46 -3.76 1.06 2.40
CA VAL A 46 -3.20 2.36 2.01
C VAL A 46 -2.23 2.17 0.86
N GLU A 47 -2.19 3.13 -0.06
CA GLU A 47 -1.23 3.17 -1.16
C GLU A 47 -0.29 4.37 -1.00
N VAL A 48 1.00 4.12 -1.14
CA VAL A 48 2.04 5.14 -1.18
C VAL A 48 2.64 5.16 -2.57
N ARG A 49 2.71 6.35 -3.16
CA ARG A 49 3.30 6.59 -4.48
C ARG A 49 4.47 7.56 -4.38
N VAL A 50 5.60 7.20 -4.98
CA VAL A 50 6.79 8.06 -5.07
C VAL A 50 7.16 8.24 -6.54
N GLU A 51 7.23 9.49 -6.98
CA GLU A 51 7.58 9.86 -8.36
C GLU A 51 8.96 10.53 -8.41
N GLY A 52 9.56 10.61 -9.60
CA GLY A 52 10.85 11.26 -9.81
C GLY A 52 12.06 10.47 -9.30
N LEU A 53 11.89 9.18 -9.00
CA LEU A 53 13.01 8.31 -8.63
C LEU A 53 13.92 8.11 -9.85
N PRO A 54 15.26 8.24 -9.68
CA PRO A 54 16.19 7.91 -10.76
C PRO A 54 16.16 6.41 -11.05
N PHE A 55 16.57 6.04 -12.26
CA PHE A 55 16.76 4.64 -12.63
C PHE A 55 17.92 4.02 -11.82
N GLY A 56 17.74 2.78 -11.35
CA GLY A 56 18.83 1.97 -10.79
C GLY A 56 19.09 2.08 -9.28
N LEU A 57 18.23 2.73 -8.49
CA LEU A 57 18.32 2.66 -7.03
C LEU A 57 17.98 1.25 -6.55
N GLY A 58 18.79 0.71 -5.64
CA GLY A 58 18.68 -0.67 -5.18
C GLY A 58 19.74 -1.56 -5.83
N THR A 59 19.53 -2.87 -5.80
CA THR A 59 20.42 -3.83 -6.47
C THR A 59 19.69 -5.13 -6.73
N HIS A 60 20.07 -5.84 -7.78
CA HIS A 60 19.65 -7.21 -8.05
C HIS A 60 20.69 -8.25 -7.60
N ALA A 61 21.89 -7.80 -7.21
CA ALA A 61 23.05 -8.67 -6.99
C ALA A 61 22.96 -9.52 -5.72
N GLN A 62 22.30 -8.99 -4.69
CA GLN A 62 22.22 -9.62 -3.38
C GLN A 62 20.80 -9.52 -2.85
N TRP A 63 20.22 -10.66 -2.46
CA TRP A 63 18.79 -10.78 -2.16
C TRP A 63 18.29 -9.88 -1.01
N ASP A 64 19.07 -9.69 0.05
CA ASP A 64 18.72 -8.88 1.22
C ASP A 64 18.96 -7.37 1.02
N ARG A 65 19.55 -7.00 -0.12
CA ARG A 65 19.81 -5.61 -0.51
C ARG A 65 18.85 -5.11 -1.60
N LYS A 66 17.98 -5.98 -2.10
CA LYS A 66 16.95 -5.61 -3.08
C LYS A 66 15.98 -4.60 -2.47
N LEU A 67 15.65 -3.55 -3.23
CA LEU A 67 14.89 -2.42 -2.72
C LEU A 67 13.45 -2.79 -2.33
N ASP A 68 12.80 -3.68 -3.09
CA ASP A 68 11.49 -4.24 -2.77
C ASP A 68 11.49 -4.96 -1.41
N GLY A 69 12.49 -5.79 -1.12
CA GLY A 69 12.66 -6.45 0.18
C GLY A 69 12.90 -5.48 1.33
N LEU A 70 13.69 -4.43 1.11
CA LEU A 70 13.95 -3.38 2.11
C LEU A 70 12.69 -2.56 2.42
N ILE A 71 11.94 -2.18 1.38
CA ILE A 71 10.66 -1.47 1.51
C ILE A 71 9.64 -2.36 2.22
N ALA A 72 9.49 -3.63 1.79
CA ALA A 72 8.56 -4.56 2.40
C ALA A 72 8.85 -4.73 3.90
N ARG A 73 10.13 -4.87 4.28
CA ARG A 73 10.54 -4.92 5.69
C ARG A 73 10.14 -3.66 6.46
N ALA A 74 10.44 -2.49 5.90
CA ALA A 74 10.15 -1.21 6.56
C ALA A 74 8.64 -0.98 6.75
N VAL A 75 7.85 -1.27 5.71
CA VAL A 75 6.39 -1.09 5.75
C VAL A 75 5.72 -2.13 6.64
N MET A 76 6.14 -3.40 6.57
CA MET A 76 5.60 -4.48 7.41
C MET A 76 5.91 -4.25 8.91
N ALA A 77 6.98 -3.52 9.23
CA ALA A 77 7.34 -3.19 10.61
C ALA A 77 6.39 -2.16 11.26
N VAL A 78 5.58 -1.44 10.48
CA VAL A 78 4.57 -0.52 10.99
C VAL A 78 3.48 -1.32 11.71
N GLN A 79 3.10 -0.87 12.90
CA GLN A 79 2.10 -1.54 13.73
C GLN A 79 0.79 -1.78 12.96
N ALA A 80 0.20 -2.95 13.17
CA ALA A 80 -1.00 -3.44 12.50
C ALA A 80 -0.90 -3.70 10.97
N ILE A 81 0.24 -3.43 10.31
CA ILE A 81 0.42 -3.88 8.92
C ILE A 81 0.63 -5.39 8.88
N LYS A 82 -0.13 -6.07 8.01
CA LYS A 82 -0.12 -7.53 7.84
C LYS A 82 0.20 -7.98 6.41
N GLY A 83 0.22 -7.06 5.45
CA GLY A 83 0.50 -7.34 4.04
C GLY A 83 1.18 -6.15 3.39
N VAL A 84 2.12 -6.41 2.48
CA VAL A 84 2.76 -5.39 1.65
C VAL A 84 2.80 -5.87 0.21
N GLU A 85 2.49 -4.98 -0.72
CA GLU A 85 2.51 -5.23 -2.15
C GLU A 85 3.27 -4.14 -2.88
N ILE A 86 3.96 -4.51 -3.96
CA ILE A 86 4.55 -3.57 -4.92
C ILE A 86 3.77 -3.67 -6.23
N GLY A 87 3.34 -2.54 -6.79
CA GLY A 87 2.58 -2.50 -8.04
C GLY A 87 1.29 -3.31 -7.99
N LEU A 88 1.10 -4.25 -8.93
CA LEU A 88 -0.03 -5.18 -8.92
C LEU A 88 -0.05 -6.09 -7.69
N GLY A 89 1.08 -6.37 -7.06
CA GLY A 89 1.12 -7.19 -5.85
C GLY A 89 0.60 -8.61 -6.06
N PHE A 90 -0.29 -9.07 -5.18
CA PHE A 90 -0.91 -10.40 -5.27
C PHE A 90 -1.74 -10.58 -6.55
N GLU A 91 -2.24 -9.51 -7.17
CA GLU A 91 -2.96 -9.59 -8.44
C GLU A 91 -2.04 -10.07 -9.59
N ALA A 92 -0.73 -9.78 -9.53
CA ALA A 92 0.22 -10.29 -10.53
C ALA A 92 0.27 -11.82 -10.53
N ALA A 93 0.06 -12.47 -9.38
CA ALA A 93 0.03 -13.93 -9.27
C ALA A 93 -1.25 -14.56 -9.85
N ARG A 94 -2.24 -13.75 -10.22
CA ARG A 94 -3.53 -14.19 -10.78
C ARG A 94 -3.64 -13.98 -12.29
N ARG A 95 -2.59 -13.44 -12.91
CA ARG A 95 -2.56 -13.03 -14.32
C ARG A 95 -1.50 -13.77 -15.11
N LYS A 96 -1.64 -13.81 -16.43
CA LYS A 96 -0.61 -14.36 -17.32
C LYS A 96 0.55 -13.38 -17.44
N GLY A 97 1.76 -13.88 -17.75
CA GLY A 97 2.93 -13.01 -17.94
C GLY A 97 2.72 -11.89 -18.97
N SER A 98 1.93 -12.15 -20.02
CA SER A 98 1.55 -11.15 -21.04
C SER A 98 0.70 -9.98 -20.52
N GLU A 99 0.13 -10.12 -19.32
CA GLU A 99 -0.75 -9.14 -18.67
C GLU A 99 -0.08 -8.49 -17.43
N VAL A 100 1.12 -8.96 -17.05
CA VAL A 100 1.85 -8.53 -15.86
C VAL A 100 3.06 -7.70 -16.21
N HIS A 101 3.88 -8.14 -17.18
CA HIS A 101 5.11 -7.43 -17.49
C HIS A 101 4.82 -6.11 -18.22
N ASP A 102 5.63 -5.10 -17.92
CA ASP A 102 5.55 -3.77 -18.52
C ASP A 102 6.50 -3.72 -19.74
N PRO A 103 5.99 -3.64 -20.98
CA PRO A 103 6.83 -3.58 -22.17
C PRO A 103 7.72 -2.33 -22.16
N ILE A 104 8.96 -2.47 -22.60
CA ILE A 104 9.91 -1.36 -22.70
C ILE A 104 9.87 -0.80 -24.11
N HIS A 105 9.60 0.50 -24.23
CA HIS A 105 9.68 1.26 -25.47
C HIS A 105 10.87 2.23 -25.39
N TYR A 106 11.32 2.70 -26.55
CA TYR A 106 12.44 3.63 -26.66
C TYR A 106 12.05 4.85 -27.51
N THR A 107 12.51 6.04 -27.11
CA THR A 107 12.31 7.29 -27.84
C THR A 107 13.61 8.08 -27.85
N GLU A 108 14.28 8.12 -29.01
CA GLU A 108 15.57 8.78 -29.23
C GLU A 108 15.58 10.24 -28.77
N SER A 109 14.52 10.99 -29.07
CA SER A 109 14.41 12.42 -28.68
C SER A 109 14.36 12.65 -27.17
N GLN A 110 14.23 11.58 -26.37
CA GLN A 110 14.27 11.61 -24.92
C GLN A 110 15.56 11.01 -24.36
N HIS A 111 16.62 10.80 -25.15
CA HIS A 111 17.88 10.25 -24.67
C HIS A 111 18.44 10.97 -23.44
N ASP A 112 18.32 12.29 -23.37
CA ASP A 112 18.85 13.10 -22.27
C ASP A 112 17.87 13.27 -21.10
N SER A 113 16.72 12.58 -21.13
CA SER A 113 15.78 12.56 -20.00
C SER A 113 16.29 11.66 -18.86
N PRO A 114 15.73 11.78 -17.63
CA PRO A 114 16.14 10.94 -16.51
C PRO A 114 15.96 9.43 -16.71
N ASN A 115 15.11 9.03 -17.66
CA ASN A 115 14.86 7.64 -18.08
C ASN A 115 15.62 7.23 -19.34
N LEU A 116 16.54 8.07 -19.85
CA LEU A 116 17.43 7.78 -20.99
C LEU A 116 16.68 7.35 -22.27
N GLY A 117 15.48 7.90 -22.48
CA GLY A 117 14.60 7.53 -23.59
C GLY A 117 13.83 6.22 -23.42
N PHE A 118 14.05 5.44 -22.35
CA PHE A 118 13.31 4.22 -22.08
C PHE A 118 11.99 4.50 -21.35
N THR A 119 10.87 4.11 -21.93
CA THR A 119 9.54 4.33 -21.37
C THR A 119 8.79 3.00 -21.22
N ARG A 120 7.80 2.98 -20.31
CA ARG A 120 6.86 1.87 -20.16
C ARG A 120 5.44 2.43 -20.29
N PRO A 121 4.55 1.79 -21.07
CA PRO A 121 3.17 2.24 -21.22
C PRO A 121 2.31 1.90 -19.99
N THR A 122 2.78 0.96 -19.15
CA THR A 122 2.13 0.49 -17.93
C THR A 122 3.13 0.45 -16.77
N ASN A 123 2.62 0.35 -15.55
CA ASN A 123 3.44 0.26 -14.33
C ASN A 123 2.92 -0.83 -13.39
N ASN A 124 2.70 -2.02 -13.95
CA ASN A 124 2.27 -3.19 -13.20
C ASN A 124 3.32 -3.64 -12.17
N ALA A 125 4.61 -3.43 -12.47
CA ALA A 125 5.72 -3.71 -11.58
C ALA A 125 5.86 -2.70 -10.42
N GLY A 126 5.08 -1.62 -10.42
CA GLY A 126 5.08 -0.62 -9.36
C GLY A 126 6.42 0.08 -9.16
N GLY A 127 7.12 0.37 -10.27
CA GLY A 127 8.38 1.11 -10.27
C GLY A 127 9.62 0.29 -9.97
N LEU A 128 9.50 -1.01 -9.68
CA LEU A 128 10.64 -1.87 -9.35
C LEU A 128 10.75 -3.07 -10.29
N GLU A 129 11.94 -3.29 -10.81
CA GLU A 129 12.31 -4.50 -11.55
C GLU A 129 13.56 -5.11 -10.93
N ALA A 130 13.50 -6.40 -10.60
CA ALA A 130 14.60 -7.15 -9.99
C ALA A 130 15.22 -6.49 -8.73
N GLY A 131 14.43 -5.73 -7.96
CA GLY A 131 14.90 -5.04 -6.76
C GLY A 131 15.53 -3.67 -7.01
N MET A 132 15.33 -3.08 -8.19
CA MET A 132 15.84 -1.75 -8.56
C MET A 132 14.75 -0.85 -9.13
N THR A 133 14.87 0.46 -8.95
CA THR A 133 13.96 1.43 -9.59
C THR A 133 14.11 1.42 -11.10
N ASN A 134 12.98 1.39 -11.81
CA ASN A 134 12.96 1.34 -13.28
C ASN A 134 12.58 2.69 -13.94
N GLY A 135 12.48 3.75 -13.14
CA GLY A 135 12.11 5.12 -13.56
C GLY A 135 10.61 5.40 -13.57
N GLN A 136 9.76 4.38 -13.42
CA GLN A 136 8.32 4.57 -13.19
C GLN A 136 8.04 4.93 -11.73
N PRO A 137 6.85 5.47 -11.42
CA PRO A 137 6.44 5.70 -10.03
C PRO A 137 6.56 4.43 -9.19
N LEU A 138 7.23 4.52 -8.05
CA LEU A 138 7.20 3.45 -7.05
C LEU A 138 5.82 3.43 -6.41
N VAL A 139 5.15 2.28 -6.47
CA VAL A 139 3.80 2.09 -5.90
C VAL A 139 3.86 0.97 -4.88
N VAL A 140 3.53 1.30 -3.63
CA VAL A 140 3.54 0.37 -2.49
C VAL A 140 2.17 0.38 -1.84
N ARG A 141 1.57 -0.79 -1.63
CA ARG A 141 0.33 -0.91 -0.85
C ARG A 141 0.59 -1.65 0.45
N ALA A 142 -0.07 -1.23 1.53
CA ALA A 142 0.04 -1.83 2.84
C ALA A 142 -1.36 -2.17 3.38
N ALA A 143 -1.56 -3.43 3.77
CA ALA A 143 -2.80 -3.89 4.39
C ALA A 143 -2.69 -3.75 5.91
N MET A 144 -3.45 -2.82 6.47
CA MET A 144 -3.60 -2.62 7.90
C MET A 144 -4.77 -3.45 8.41
N LYS A 145 -4.52 -4.35 9.36
CA LYS A 145 -5.61 -5.05 10.06
C LYS A 145 -6.39 -4.06 10.94
N PRO A 146 -7.64 -4.37 11.30
CA PRO A 146 -8.32 -3.64 12.36
C PRO A 146 -7.49 -3.60 13.66
N ILE A 147 -7.51 -2.47 14.35
CA ILE A 147 -6.79 -2.30 15.62
C ILE A 147 -7.41 -3.25 16.66
N SER A 148 -6.58 -3.76 17.57
CA SER A 148 -6.84 -5.07 18.21
C SER A 148 -7.84 -5.06 19.35
N THR A 149 -8.15 -3.91 19.95
CA THR A 149 -9.12 -3.85 21.05
C THR A 149 -10.46 -3.37 20.53
N LEU A 150 -11.48 -4.22 20.70
CA LEU A 150 -12.87 -3.94 20.36
C LEU A 150 -13.60 -3.43 21.60
N ARG A 151 -14.58 -2.54 21.46
CA ARG A 151 -15.47 -2.17 22.59
C ARG A 151 -16.29 -3.35 23.07
N LYS A 152 -16.59 -4.28 22.16
CA LYS A 152 -17.10 -5.61 22.49
C LYS A 152 -15.90 -6.56 22.64
N PRO A 153 -15.45 -6.85 23.88
CA PRO A 153 -14.22 -7.59 24.09
C PRO A 153 -14.32 -9.01 23.54
N LEU A 154 -13.17 -9.55 23.14
CA LEU A 154 -13.05 -10.94 22.72
C LEU A 154 -12.69 -11.83 23.92
N ALA A 155 -12.97 -13.12 23.81
CA ALA A 155 -12.50 -14.10 24.78
C ALA A 155 -10.97 -14.11 24.83
N SER A 156 -10.43 -14.10 26.05
CA SER A 156 -9.03 -14.16 26.40
C SER A 156 -8.83 -15.15 27.55
N ILE A 157 -7.61 -15.24 28.07
CA ILE A 157 -7.25 -16.06 29.23
C ILE A 157 -6.43 -15.21 30.19
N ASN A 158 -6.79 -15.22 31.47
CA ASN A 158 -5.94 -14.68 32.51
C ASN A 158 -4.63 -15.49 32.60
N LEU A 159 -3.47 -14.85 32.43
CA LEU A 159 -2.20 -15.58 32.36
C LEU A 159 -1.77 -16.20 33.70
N GLU A 160 -2.26 -15.71 34.84
CA GLU A 160 -1.95 -16.24 36.17
C GLU A 160 -2.88 -17.40 36.53
N SER A 161 -4.19 -17.18 36.48
CA SER A 161 -5.20 -18.18 36.88
C SER A 161 -5.47 -19.23 35.80
N LYS A 162 -5.09 -18.94 34.55
CA LYS A 162 -5.36 -19.75 33.34
C LYS A 162 -6.85 -19.95 33.07
N GLN A 163 -7.71 -19.10 33.63
CA GLN A 163 -9.16 -19.15 33.42
C GLN A 163 -9.60 -18.22 32.29
N PRO A 164 -10.74 -18.50 31.63
CA PRO A 164 -11.35 -17.58 30.67
C PRO A 164 -11.64 -16.22 31.28
N GLU A 165 -11.24 -15.16 30.57
CA GLU A 165 -11.47 -13.76 30.92
C GLU A 165 -11.71 -12.97 29.63
N GLU A 166 -12.42 -11.84 29.69
CA GLU A 166 -12.58 -10.95 28.53
C GLU A 166 -11.32 -10.11 28.32
N ALA A 167 -10.95 -9.84 27.06
CA ALA A 167 -9.82 -8.96 26.76
C ALA A 167 -10.09 -7.53 27.25
N GLU A 168 -9.09 -6.89 27.86
CA GLU A 168 -9.19 -5.49 28.28
C GLU A 168 -9.25 -4.54 27.06
N TYR A 169 -10.04 -3.49 27.22
CA TYR A 169 -10.17 -2.43 26.25
C TYR A 169 -9.12 -1.34 26.52
N GLU A 170 -8.17 -1.17 25.61
CA GLU A 170 -7.08 -0.19 25.76
C GLU A 170 -7.34 1.06 24.92
N ARG A 171 -7.49 0.91 23.60
CA ARG A 171 -7.71 2.02 22.67
C ARG A 171 -8.36 1.55 21.38
N SER A 172 -9.52 2.10 21.03
CA SER A 172 -10.09 1.93 19.69
C SER A 172 -10.61 3.25 19.17
N ASP A 173 -9.82 3.85 18.29
CA ASP A 173 -10.29 4.82 17.32
C ASP A 173 -10.96 3.98 16.22
N VAL A 174 -12.16 4.38 15.76
CA VAL A 174 -12.84 3.79 14.60
C VAL A 174 -12.89 4.82 13.51
#